data_AF-A0AAD6R258-F1
#
_entry.id   AF-A0AAD6R258-F1
#
_cell.length_a   1.000
_cell.length_b   1.000
_cell.length_c   1.000
_cell.angle_alpha   90.00
_cell.angle_beta   90.00
_cell.angle_gamma   90.00
#
_symmetry.space_group_name_H-M   'P 1'
#
loop_
_entity.id
_entity.type
_entity.pdbx_description
1 polymer ?
#
loop_
_entity_poly.entity_id
_entity_poly.type
_entity_poly.pdbx_seq_one_letter_code
_entity_poly.pdbx_strand_id
1 'polypeptide(L)'
;MASTCDSCGYRNSELKPGGRIPEKGKTITLCVKNANDLSRDVIKSDTAGVKVPELDLELASGTLGGLVTTVEGLVLREFMDLLLEIALMDPKKSKWQDFKLRLNKLLNVEEPWTLILDDALANSFIAPATDNIKDDHQLSYEEYERSWEQNEELGLNDIDTSSADAAYDSAETTIKERTGE
;
A
#
# COMPACT_ATOMS: atom_id res chain seq x y z
N MET A 1 9.08 12.26 -3.70
CA MET A 1 10.31 13.06 -3.80
C MET A 1 11.50 12.15 -3.54
N ALA A 2 12.55 12.22 -4.35
CA ALA A 2 13.80 11.49 -4.12
C ALA A 2 14.93 12.51 -3.95
N SER A 3 15.63 12.44 -2.81
CA SER A 3 16.72 13.36 -2.45
C SER A 3 18.01 12.58 -2.25
N THR A 4 19.09 12.99 -2.91
CA THR A 4 20.43 12.41 -2.76
C THR A 4 21.46 13.50 -2.51
N CYS A 5 22.28 13.36 -1.48
CA CYS A 5 23.35 14.30 -1.13
C CYS A 5 24.71 13.67 -1.42
N ASP A 6 25.44 14.21 -2.41
CA ASP A 6 26.76 13.70 -2.79
C ASP A 6 27.84 13.99 -1.74
N SER A 7 27.66 15.03 -0.91
CA SER A 7 28.64 15.42 0.11
C SER A 7 28.65 14.51 1.34
N CYS A 8 27.49 13.98 1.76
CA CYS A 8 27.39 13.11 2.94
C CYS A 8 26.87 11.70 2.63
N GLY A 9 26.45 11.43 1.39
CA GLY A 9 25.90 10.14 0.97
C GLY A 9 24.44 9.90 1.40
N TYR A 10 23.76 10.89 1.98
CA TYR A 10 22.36 10.75 2.38
C TYR A 10 21.47 10.48 1.16
N ARG A 11 20.60 9.48 1.25
CA ARG A 11 19.61 9.15 0.23
C ARG A 11 18.26 8.92 0.89
N ASN A 12 17.22 9.52 0.34
CA ASN A 12 15.85 9.35 0.82
C ASN A 12 14.87 9.38 -0.35
N SER A 13 13.90 8.48 -0.32
CA SER A 13 12.82 8.40 -1.30
C SER A 13 11.51 8.32 -0.53
N GLU A 14 10.77 9.42 -0.52
CA GLU A 14 9.47 9.52 0.15
C GLU A 14 8.37 9.65 -0.89
N LEU A 15 7.31 8.86 -0.73
CA LEU A 15 6.05 9.12 -1.41
C LEU A 15 5.22 10.08 -0.56
N LYS A 16 4.72 11.13 -1.18
CA LYS A 16 3.75 12.04 -0.57
C LYS A 16 2.51 12.04 -1.45
N PRO A 17 1.34 11.67 -0.90
CA PRO A 17 0.11 11.77 -1.65
C PRO A 17 -0.18 13.23 -1.96
N GLY A 18 -0.66 13.48 -3.18
CA GLY A 18 -1.10 14.80 -3.61
C GLY A 18 -2.62 14.85 -3.75
N GLY A 19 -3.19 16.05 -3.69
CA GLY A 19 -4.62 16.25 -3.89
C GLY A 19 -5.44 16.21 -2.60
N ARG A 20 -6.76 16.13 -2.76
CA ARG A 20 -7.74 16.05 -1.66
C ARG A 20 -7.66 14.68 -1.01
N ILE A 21 -7.82 14.64 0.31
CA ILE A 21 -7.97 13.39 1.05
C ILE A 21 -9.24 12.68 0.55
N PRO A 22 -9.15 11.42 0.07
CA PRO A 22 -10.33 10.67 -0.36
C PRO A 22 -11.33 10.47 0.78
N GLU A 23 -12.63 10.49 0.47
CA GLU A 23 -13.70 10.34 1.47
C GLU A 23 -13.79 8.92 2.04
N LYS A 24 -13.31 7.93 1.28
CA LYS A 24 -13.35 6.51 1.65
C LYS A 24 -11.95 5.92 1.71
N GLY A 25 -11.81 4.91 2.57
CA GLY A 25 -10.66 4.01 2.53
C GLY A 25 -10.80 3.02 1.38
N LYS A 26 -9.69 2.38 1.03
CA LYS A 26 -9.64 1.43 -0.08
C LYS A 26 -8.83 0.20 0.30
N THR A 27 -9.43 -0.96 0.10
CA THR A 27 -8.76 -2.26 0.16
C THR A 27 -8.48 -2.75 -1.25
N ILE A 28 -7.24 -3.14 -1.49
CA ILE A 28 -6.78 -3.70 -2.76
C ILE A 28 -6.39 -5.15 -2.52
N THR A 29 -7.05 -6.07 -3.20
CA THR A 29 -6.78 -7.50 -3.07
C THR A 29 -6.22 -8.03 -4.38
N LEU A 30 -5.04 -8.63 -4.33
CA LEU A 30 -4.36 -9.24 -5.46
C LEU A 30 -4.19 -10.75 -5.22
N CYS A 31 -4.78 -11.55 -6.11
CA CYS A 31 -4.59 -13.00 -6.16
C CYS A 31 -3.39 -13.34 -7.05
N VAL A 32 -2.24 -13.62 -6.46
CA VAL A 32 -1.01 -14.00 -7.15
C VAL A 32 -1.12 -15.46 -7.60
N LYS A 33 -1.04 -15.71 -8.91
CA LYS A 33 -1.15 -17.07 -9.49
C LYS A 33 0.05 -17.46 -10.34
N ASN A 34 0.72 -16.47 -10.92
CA ASN A 34 1.85 -16.67 -11.83
C ASN A 34 3.07 -15.87 -11.37
N ALA A 35 4.27 -16.28 -11.82
CA ALA A 35 5.49 -15.54 -11.56
C ALA A 35 5.46 -14.09 -12.10
N ASN A 36 4.73 -13.84 -13.20
CA ASN A 36 4.55 -12.47 -13.73
C ASN A 36 3.75 -11.55 -12.77
N ASP A 37 2.95 -12.12 -11.86
CA ASP A 37 2.23 -11.32 -10.87
C ASP A 37 3.17 -10.77 -9.79
N LEU A 38 4.28 -11.46 -9.53
CA LEU A 38 5.31 -11.00 -8.60
C LEU A 38 6.04 -9.75 -9.10
N SER A 39 6.12 -9.58 -10.42
CA SER A 39 6.75 -8.41 -11.05
C SER A 39 5.80 -7.21 -11.20
N ARG A 40 4.55 -7.29 -10.72
CA ARG A 40 3.63 -6.16 -10.75
C ARG A 40 4.13 -5.03 -9.86
N ASP A 41 4.08 -3.80 -10.37
CA ASP A 41 4.44 -2.62 -9.59
C ASP A 41 3.39 -2.36 -8.49
N VAL A 42 3.90 -2.07 -7.30
CA VAL A 42 3.13 -1.77 -6.09
C VAL A 42 3.61 -0.44 -5.53
N ILE A 43 2.66 0.46 -5.35
CA ILE A 43 2.84 1.70 -4.59
C ILE A 43 2.09 1.50 -3.28
N LYS A 44 2.84 1.35 -2.19
CA LYS A 44 2.28 1.29 -0.84
C LYS A 44 2.40 2.68 -0.24
N SER A 45 1.31 3.22 0.30
CA SER A 45 1.35 4.44 1.10
C SER A 45 1.90 4.17 2.51
N ASP A 46 2.24 5.24 3.23
CA ASP A 46 2.61 5.19 4.63
C ASP A 46 1.46 4.74 5.53
N THR A 47 0.22 5.11 5.20
CA THR A 47 -0.99 4.74 5.94
C THR A 47 -1.52 3.34 5.62
N ALA A 48 -0.94 2.65 4.63
CA ALA A 48 -1.42 1.32 4.24
C ALA A 48 -0.85 0.19 5.11
N GLY A 49 -1.75 -0.69 5.56
CA GLY A 49 -1.43 -2.00 6.10
C GLY A 49 -1.26 -3.04 4.99
N VAL A 50 -0.46 -4.07 5.25
CA VAL A 50 -0.21 -5.18 4.32
C VAL A 50 -0.61 -6.48 5.01
N LYS A 51 -1.42 -7.32 4.35
CA LYS A 51 -1.83 -8.62 4.89
C LYS A 51 -1.62 -9.72 3.85
N VAL A 52 -1.08 -10.84 4.30
CA VAL A 52 -0.94 -12.08 3.53
C VAL A 52 -1.53 -13.22 4.38
N PRO A 53 -2.83 -13.54 4.20
CA PRO A 53 -3.54 -14.51 5.03
C PRO A 53 -2.89 -15.89 5.04
N GLU A 54 -2.31 -16.33 3.93
CA GLU A 54 -1.69 -17.65 3.79
C GLU A 54 -0.40 -17.81 4.62
N LEU A 55 0.21 -16.69 5.02
CA LEU A 55 1.37 -16.65 5.91
C LEU A 55 1.01 -16.27 7.35
N ASP A 56 -0.26 -15.96 7.64
CA ASP A 56 -0.65 -15.27 8.88
C ASP A 56 0.20 -14.01 9.12
N LEU A 57 0.57 -13.31 8.03
CA LEU A 57 1.40 -12.11 8.08
C LEU A 57 0.49 -10.88 8.00
N GLU A 58 0.56 -10.03 9.02
CA GLU A 58 -0.14 -8.75 9.08
C GLU A 58 0.82 -7.66 9.53
N LEU A 59 0.81 -6.56 8.78
CA LEU A 59 1.65 -5.39 9.00
C LEU A 59 0.75 -4.19 9.17
N ALA A 60 0.90 -3.52 10.30
CA ALA A 60 0.17 -2.31 10.61
C ALA A 60 0.61 -1.15 9.69
N SER A 61 -0.25 -0.14 9.61
CA SER A 61 0.06 1.14 9.00
C SER A 61 1.33 1.76 9.64
N GLY A 62 2.12 2.49 8.85
CA GLY A 62 3.32 3.20 9.32
C GLY A 62 4.63 2.39 9.34
N THR A 63 4.60 1.06 9.29
CA THR A 63 5.79 0.21 9.55
C THR A 63 6.93 0.37 8.53
N LEU A 64 6.68 0.85 7.30
CA LEU A 64 7.71 1.01 6.25
C LEU A 64 7.64 2.32 5.45
N GLY A 65 6.75 3.23 5.87
CA GLY A 65 6.44 4.43 5.11
C GLY A 65 5.93 4.14 3.69
N GLY A 66 5.85 5.20 2.89
CA GLY A 66 5.47 5.09 1.48
C GLY A 66 6.61 4.56 0.63
N LEU A 67 6.38 3.48 -0.11
CA LEU A 67 7.39 2.86 -0.99
C LEU A 67 6.81 2.45 -2.36
N VAL A 68 7.63 2.59 -3.39
CA VAL A 68 7.39 2.01 -4.72
C VAL A 68 8.26 0.77 -4.85
N THR A 69 7.65 -0.37 -5.14
CA THR A 69 8.31 -1.67 -5.24
C THR A 69 7.55 -2.56 -6.20
N THR A 70 7.94 -3.82 -6.35
CA THR A 70 7.10 -4.87 -6.94
C THR A 70 6.45 -5.73 -5.85
N VAL A 71 5.47 -6.55 -6.20
CA VAL A 71 4.87 -7.54 -5.27
C VAL A 71 5.95 -8.41 -4.62
N GLU A 72 6.91 -8.91 -5.41
CA GLU A 72 8.07 -9.65 -4.90
C GLU A 72 8.91 -8.81 -3.94
N GLY A 73 9.25 -7.58 -4.35
CA GLY A 73 10.11 -6.70 -3.58
C GLY A 73 9.46 -6.28 -2.26
N LEU A 74 8.13 -6.13 -2.23
CA LEU A 74 7.38 -5.88 -1.00
C LEU A 74 7.59 -7.06 -0.04
N VAL A 75 7.23 -8.28 -0.46
CA VAL A 75 7.32 -9.48 0.38
C VAL A 75 8.76 -9.73 0.85
N LEU A 76 9.75 -9.57 -0.03
CA LEU A 76 11.16 -9.74 0.31
C LEU A 76 11.64 -8.70 1.32
N ARG A 77 11.29 -7.43 1.15
CA ARG A 77 11.75 -6.36 2.04
C ARG A 77 11.18 -6.52 3.45
N GLU A 78 9.87 -6.76 3.54
CA GLU A 78 9.16 -7.04 4.79
C GLU A 78 9.79 -8.24 5.50
N PHE A 79 10.08 -9.29 4.74
CA PHE A 79 10.65 -10.50 5.30
C PHE A 79 12.10 -10.35 5.72
N MET A 80 12.92 -9.58 5.00
CA MET A 80 14.31 -9.34 5.38
C MET A 80 14.42 -8.65 6.73
N ASP A 81 13.58 -7.65 6.98
CA ASP A 81 13.54 -6.93 8.26
C ASP A 81 13.11 -7.87 9.39
N LEU A 82 12.06 -8.67 9.16
CA LEU A 82 11.59 -9.69 10.11
C LEU A 82 12.67 -10.76 10.40
N LEU A 83 13.35 -11.27 9.37
CA LEU A 83 14.44 -12.24 9.49
C LEU A 83 15.59 -11.71 10.34
N LEU A 84 15.96 -10.45 10.14
CA LEU A 84 17.05 -9.81 10.87
C LEU A 84 16.70 -9.72 12.36
N GLU A 85 15.48 -9.30 12.67
CA GLU A 85 15.00 -9.17 14.04
C GLU A 85 14.93 -10.55 14.74
N ILE A 86 14.50 -11.58 14.03
CA ILE A 86 14.43 -12.97 14.53
C ILE A 86 15.82 -13.58 14.75
N ALA A 87 16.76 -13.33 13.82
CA ALA A 87 18.12 -13.84 13.92
C ALA A 87 18.83 -13.36 15.19
N LEU A 88 18.46 -12.18 15.69
CA LEU A 88 18.95 -11.61 16.94
C LEU A 88 18.33 -12.28 18.18
N MET A 89 17.12 -12.86 18.07
CA MET A 89 16.40 -13.41 19.21
C MET A 89 16.67 -14.91 19.46
N ASP A 90 16.53 -15.80 18.46
CA ASP A 90 16.87 -17.23 18.62
C ASP A 90 16.86 -18.03 17.30
N PRO A 91 18.01 -18.50 16.78
CA PRO A 91 18.10 -19.19 15.48
C PRO A 91 17.55 -20.63 15.45
N LYS A 92 17.10 -21.20 16.57
CA LYS A 92 16.76 -22.64 16.70
C LYS A 92 15.27 -22.98 16.76
N LYS A 93 14.37 -22.01 16.65
CA LYS A 93 12.92 -22.30 16.67
C LYS A 93 12.48 -22.95 15.36
N SER A 94 12.06 -24.22 15.41
CA SER A 94 11.54 -24.99 14.27
C SER A 94 10.39 -24.27 13.52
N LYS A 95 9.60 -23.47 14.25
CA LYS A 95 8.51 -22.65 13.68
C LYS A 95 9.00 -21.66 12.62
N TRP A 96 10.22 -21.12 12.75
CA TRP A 96 10.76 -20.17 11.78
C TRP A 96 11.29 -20.84 10.51
N GLN A 97 11.81 -22.06 10.64
CA GLN A 97 12.17 -22.83 9.45
C GLN A 97 10.93 -23.18 8.63
N ASP A 98 9.82 -23.53 9.29
CA ASP A 98 8.54 -23.75 8.61
C ASP A 98 8.04 -22.48 7.92
N PHE A 99 8.07 -21.33 8.60
CA PHE A 99 7.69 -20.05 8.02
C PHE A 99 8.56 -19.67 6.80
N LYS A 100 9.89 -19.83 6.90
CA LYS A 100 10.82 -19.59 5.80
C LYS A 100 10.55 -20.51 4.61
N LEU A 101 10.19 -21.76 4.85
CA LEU A 101 9.80 -22.69 3.79
C LEU A 101 8.51 -22.24 3.11
N ARG A 102 7.48 -21.86 3.88
CA ARG A 102 6.23 -21.33 3.32
C ARG A 102 6.45 -20.08 2.48
N LEU A 103 7.27 -19.15 2.97
CA LEU A 103 7.60 -17.96 2.21
C LEU A 103 8.29 -18.29 0.88
N ASN A 104 9.29 -19.18 0.89
CA ASN A 104 9.96 -19.58 -0.36
C ASN A 104 8.99 -20.20 -1.36
N LYS A 105 7.99 -20.97 -0.89
CA LYS A 105 6.94 -21.52 -1.76
C LYS A 105 6.10 -20.42 -2.41
N LEU A 106 5.79 -19.34 -1.68
CA LEU A 106 5.03 -18.20 -2.20
C LEU A 106 5.84 -17.37 -3.19
N LEU A 107 7.13 -17.17 -2.93
CA LEU A 107 8.06 -16.50 -3.84
C LEU A 107 8.28 -17.31 -5.13
N ASN A 108 8.21 -18.64 -5.06
CA ASN A 108 8.24 -19.51 -6.24
C ASN A 108 6.86 -19.65 -6.91
N VAL A 109 5.80 -19.10 -6.31
CA VAL A 109 4.41 -19.25 -6.75
C VAL A 109 4.03 -20.73 -6.95
N GLU A 110 4.47 -21.59 -6.01
CA GLU A 110 4.09 -23.01 -6.01
C GLU A 110 2.58 -23.18 -5.74
N GLU A 111 2.03 -22.28 -4.92
CA GLU A 111 0.62 -22.20 -4.57
C GLU A 111 0.12 -20.76 -4.76
N PRO A 112 -1.10 -20.56 -5.27
CA PRO A 112 -1.68 -19.23 -5.39
C PRO A 112 -1.96 -18.64 -4.01
N TRP A 113 -1.75 -17.33 -3.87
CA TRP A 113 -1.89 -16.63 -2.59
C TRP A 113 -2.40 -15.22 -2.75
N THR A 114 -2.75 -14.59 -1.64
CA THR A 114 -3.47 -13.32 -1.63
C THR A 114 -2.65 -12.23 -0.95
N LEU A 115 -2.41 -11.14 -1.67
CA LEU A 115 -1.88 -9.90 -1.11
C LEU A 115 -3.04 -8.93 -0.90
N ILE A 116 -3.19 -8.45 0.33
CA ILE A 116 -4.20 -7.45 0.67
C ILE A 116 -3.46 -6.18 1.13
N LEU A 117 -3.72 -5.07 0.46
CA LEU A 117 -3.31 -3.74 0.89
C LEU A 117 -4.55 -3.00 1.40
N ASP A 118 -4.53 -2.63 2.67
CA ASP A 118 -5.62 -1.90 3.31
C ASP A 118 -5.16 -0.48 3.60
N ASP A 119 -5.71 0.50 2.87
CA ASP A 119 -5.30 1.90 2.98
C ASP A 119 -6.48 2.83 3.28
N ALA A 120 -6.51 3.35 4.50
CA ALA A 120 -7.54 4.27 4.95
C ALA A 120 -7.58 5.59 4.14
N LEU A 121 -6.46 6.01 3.54
CA LEU A 121 -6.38 7.22 2.71
C LEU A 121 -6.41 6.92 1.20
N ALA A 122 -6.59 5.65 0.80
CA ALA A 122 -6.71 5.23 -0.60
C ALA A 122 -5.59 5.72 -1.54
N ASN A 123 -4.37 5.89 -1.01
CA ASN A 123 -3.19 6.36 -1.75
C ASN A 123 -2.33 5.23 -2.32
N SER A 124 -2.64 3.99 -1.95
CA SER A 124 -1.96 2.79 -2.45
C SER A 124 -2.48 2.35 -3.81
N PHE A 125 -1.61 1.69 -4.57
CA PHE A 125 -1.91 1.22 -5.92
C PHE A 125 -1.14 -0.05 -6.26
N ILE A 126 -1.77 -0.95 -7.01
CA ILE A 126 -1.15 -2.12 -7.62
C ILE A 126 -1.41 -2.04 -9.13
N ALA A 127 -0.35 -2.15 -9.93
CA ALA A 127 -0.47 -2.15 -11.38
C ALA A 127 -1.19 -3.42 -11.88
N PRO A 128 -2.18 -3.28 -12.78
CA PRO A 128 -2.78 -4.43 -13.43
C PRO A 128 -1.76 -5.14 -14.32
N ALA A 129 -1.92 -6.46 -14.52
CA ALA A 129 -1.10 -7.19 -15.48
C ALA A 129 -1.50 -6.95 -16.95
N THR A 130 -2.72 -6.43 -17.16
CA THR A 130 -3.31 -6.15 -18.48
C THR A 130 -3.39 -4.65 -18.73
N ASP A 131 -3.43 -4.26 -20.01
CA ASP A 131 -3.57 -2.85 -20.43
C ASP A 131 -4.84 -2.18 -19.87
N ASN A 132 -5.87 -2.99 -19.58
CA ASN A 132 -7.11 -2.54 -19.00
C ASN A 132 -7.34 -3.23 -17.64
N ILE A 133 -7.59 -2.41 -16.62
CA ILE A 133 -7.89 -2.87 -15.25
C ILE A 133 -9.09 -3.81 -15.21
N LYS A 134 -10.09 -3.61 -16.08
CA LYS A 134 -11.32 -4.41 -16.07
C LYS A 134 -11.11 -5.87 -16.48
N ASP A 135 -10.06 -6.13 -17.24
CA ASP A 135 -9.73 -7.47 -17.72
C ASP A 135 -8.86 -8.25 -16.71
N ASP A 136 -8.38 -7.57 -15.65
CA ASP A 136 -7.59 -8.20 -14.61
C ASP A 136 -8.47 -8.81 -13.52
N HIS A 137 -8.84 -10.08 -13.71
CA HIS A 137 -9.63 -10.84 -12.73
C HIS A 137 -8.87 -11.21 -11.45
N GLN A 138 -7.56 -10.93 -11.37
CA GLN A 138 -6.76 -11.20 -10.19
C GLN A 138 -6.72 -10.03 -9.21
N LEU A 139 -7.15 -8.85 -9.66
CA LEU A 139 -7.09 -7.62 -8.89
C LEU A 139 -8.50 -7.12 -8.58
N SER A 140 -8.81 -6.93 -7.30
CA SER A 140 -10.07 -6.33 -6.86
C SER A 140 -9.83 -5.14 -5.96
N TYR A 141 -10.80 -4.22 -6.00
CA TYR A 141 -10.79 -2.99 -5.23
C TYR A 141 -12.11 -2.87 -4.49
N GLU A 142 -12.04 -2.66 -3.18
CA GLU A 142 -13.19 -2.45 -2.33
C GLU A 142 -13.03 -1.11 -1.60
N GLU A 143 -14.03 -0.25 -1.71
CA GLU A 143 -14.06 1.00 -0.96
C GLU A 143 -14.86 0.80 0.32
N TYR A 144 -14.38 1.38 1.42
CA TYR A 144 -15.06 1.30 2.71
C TYR A 144 -15.12 2.66 3.41
N GLU A 145 -16.13 2.83 4.26
CA GLU A 145 -16.21 4.00 5.14
C GLU A 145 -15.25 3.82 6.31
N ARG A 146 -14.36 4.80 6.50
CA ARG A 146 -13.39 4.80 7.60
C ARG A 146 -14.12 4.78 8.94
N SER A 147 -13.61 4.00 9.89
CA SER A 147 -14.11 4.03 11.25
C SER A 147 -13.78 5.37 11.93
N TRP A 148 -14.49 5.67 13.02
CA TRP A 148 -14.24 6.89 13.78
C TRP A 148 -12.81 6.93 14.37
N GLU A 149 -12.30 5.77 14.81
CA GLU A 149 -10.94 5.61 15.34
C GLU A 149 -9.90 5.85 14.24
N GLN A 150 -10.11 5.31 13.03
CA GLN A 150 -9.23 5.57 11.88
C GLN A 150 -9.20 7.06 11.55
N ASN A 151 -10.35 7.75 11.61
CA ASN A 151 -10.40 9.20 11.39
C ASN A 151 -9.70 9.98 12.49
N GLU A 152 -9.75 9.53 13.74
CA GLU A 152 -9.03 10.16 14.84
C GLU A 152 -7.51 10.03 14.66
N GLU A 153 -7.03 8.82 14.36
CA GLU A 153 -5.61 8.58 14.11
C GLU A 153 -5.06 9.41 12.93
N LEU A 154 -5.89 9.62 11.91
CA LEU A 154 -5.55 10.43 10.74
C LEU A 154 -5.79 11.94 10.96
N GLY A 155 -6.31 12.35 12.12
CA GLY A 155 -6.62 13.75 12.43
C GLY A 155 -7.77 14.35 11.61
N LEU A 156 -8.62 13.49 11.02
CA LEU A 156 -9.73 13.88 10.15
C LEU A 156 -10.99 14.28 10.92
N ASN A 157 -11.10 13.93 12.20
CA ASN A 157 -12.24 14.33 13.02
C ASN A 157 -12.21 15.83 13.37
N ASP A 158 -11.02 16.40 13.50
CA ASP A 158 -10.81 17.81 13.91
C ASP A 158 -10.48 18.74 12.74
N ILE A 159 -10.44 18.22 11.51
CA ILE A 159 -10.06 19.00 10.33
C ILE A 159 -11.22 19.90 9.87
N ASP A 160 -11.00 21.22 9.88
CA ASP A 160 -11.94 22.17 9.29
C ASP A 160 -11.59 22.40 7.81
N THR A 161 -12.38 21.79 6.93
CA THR A 161 -12.22 21.95 5.47
C THR A 161 -13.07 23.07 4.88
N SER A 162 -13.87 23.77 5.68
CA SER A 162 -14.87 24.75 5.19
C SER A 162 -14.28 25.83 4.26
N SER A 163 -13.10 26.33 4.60
CA SER A 163 -12.40 27.34 3.79
C SER A 163 -11.88 26.79 2.45
N ALA A 164 -11.44 25.53 2.44
CA ALA A 164 -10.97 24.87 1.22
C ALA A 164 -12.16 24.49 0.33
N ASP A 165 -13.22 23.92 0.92
CA ASP A 165 -14.43 23.53 0.19
C ASP A 165 -15.08 24.76 -0.49
N ALA A 166 -15.16 25.91 0.20
CA ALA A 166 -15.63 27.16 -0.41
C ALA A 166 -14.77 27.65 -1.59
N ALA A 167 -13.45 27.43 -1.53
CA ALA A 167 -12.54 27.79 -2.62
C ALA A 167 -12.69 26.84 -3.84
N TYR A 168 -12.92 25.54 -3.61
CA TYR A 168 -13.15 24.58 -4.69
C TYR A 168 -14.53 24.72 -5.32
N ASP A 169 -15.59 24.93 -4.53
CA ASP A 169 -16.95 25.17 -5.03
C ASP A 169 -17.02 26.42 -5.90
N SER A 170 -16.34 27.50 -5.48
CA SER A 170 -16.27 28.74 -6.27
C SER A 170 -15.48 28.54 -7.58
N ALA A 171 -14.42 27.73 -7.56
CA ALA A 171 -13.67 27.38 -8.77
C ALA A 171 -14.49 26.51 -9.74
N GLU A 172 -15.21 25.50 -9.25
CA GLU A 172 -16.11 24.68 -10.09
C GLU A 172 -17.24 25.51 -10.69
N THR A 173 -17.83 26.42 -9.90
CA THR A 173 -18.88 27.32 -10.39
C THR A 173 -18.35 28.21 -11.52
N THR A 174 -17.14 28.76 -11.35
CA THR A 174 -16.48 29.58 -12.38
C THR A 174 -16.13 28.78 -13.64
N ILE A 175 -15.83 27.49 -13.51
CA ILE A 175 -15.57 26.59 -14.65
C ILE A 175 -16.87 26.29 -15.39
N LYS A 176 -17.95 25.92 -14.68
CA LYS A 176 -19.27 25.65 -15.26
C LYS A 176 -19.82 26.86 -16.01
N GLU A 177 -19.67 28.07 -15.46
CA GLU A 177 -20.05 29.32 -16.13
C GLU A 177 -19.23 29.62 -17.40
N ARG A 178 -17.99 29.13 -17.48
CA ARG A 178 -17.12 29.29 -18.67
C ARG A 178 -17.34 28.22 -19.73
N THR A 179 -17.84 27.03 -19.38
CA THR A 179 -18.08 25.93 -20.32
C THR A 179 -19.51 25.86 -20.84
N GLY A 180 -20.45 26.63 -20.28
CA GLY A 180 -21.80 26.78 -20.84
C GLY A 180 -22.60 25.47 -20.87
N GLU A 181 -22.60 24.75 -19.74
CA GLU A 181 -23.66 23.79 -19.40
C GLU A 181 -24.70 24.43 -18.49
#